data_AF-A0A3S4HGG4-F1
#
_entry.id   AF-A0A3S4HGG4-F1
#
_cell.length_a   1.000
_cell.length_b   1.000
_cell.length_c   1.000
_cell.angle_alpha   90.00
_cell.angle_beta   90.00
_cell.angle_gamma   90.00
#
_symmetry.space_group_name_H-M   'P 1'
#
loop_
_entity.id
_entity.type
_entity.pdbx_description
1 polymer ?
#
loop_
_entity_poly.entity_id
_entity_poly.type
_entity_poly.pdbx_seq_one_letter_code
_entity_poly.pdbx_strand_id
1 'polypeptide(L)'
;MFFDLPQSMASGGLHNESIYTTGRYPGYSISNVAPFLQSSYDLNDIFTVSGGVRYQWTENRVDDFVGYAQQQDIANGKARSADAIKGGKTDYDNFLFNAGIVAPPDRASTNLV
;
A
#
# COMPACT_ATOMS: atom_id res chain seq x y z
N MET A 1 -14.48 16.99 7.35
CA MET A 1 -15.38 17.17 8.50
C MET A 1 -16.44 18.18 8.12
N PHE A 2 -17.68 17.97 8.57
CA PHE A 2 -18.81 18.88 8.40
C PHE A 2 -19.15 19.46 9.75
N PHE A 3 -19.46 20.75 9.78
CA PHE A 3 -19.94 21.43 10.97
C PHE A 3 -21.44 21.71 10.87
N ASP A 4 -22.12 21.81 12.00
CA ASP A 4 -23.50 22.31 12.05
C ASP A 4 -23.52 23.77 11.55
N LEU A 5 -23.92 23.96 10.29
CA LEU A 5 -23.96 25.27 9.66
C LEU A 5 -24.96 26.22 10.33
N PRO A 6 -26.21 25.80 10.66
CA PRO A 6 -27.12 26.63 11.46
C PRO A 6 -26.51 27.16 12.76
N GLN A 7 -25.87 26.30 13.57
CA GLN A 7 -25.25 26.69 14.84
C GLN A 7 -24.02 27.58 14.64
N SER A 8 -23.17 27.23 13.66
CA SER A 8 -22.00 28.03 13.30
C SER A 8 -22.43 29.42 12.84
N MET A 9 -23.44 29.54 11.99
CA MET A 9 -23.97 30.82 11.54
C MET A 9 -24.61 31.63 12.66
N ALA A 10 -25.39 30.99 13.54
CA ALA A 10 -26.04 31.65 14.68
C ALA A 10 -25.02 32.22 15.69
N SER A 11 -23.85 31.61 15.79
CA SER A 11 -22.77 32.05 16.67
C SER A 11 -21.74 32.95 15.98
N GLY A 12 -21.92 33.31 14.70
CA GLY A 12 -20.91 34.07 13.93
C GLY A 12 -19.60 33.30 13.72
N GLY A 13 -19.64 31.97 13.74
CA GLY A 13 -18.48 31.08 13.57
C GLY A 13 -17.74 30.74 14.86
N LEU A 14 -18.25 31.14 16.03
CA LEU A 14 -17.64 30.86 17.35
C LEU A 14 -17.93 29.45 17.85
N HIS A 15 -19.08 28.87 17.51
CA HIS A 15 -19.49 27.52 17.90
C HIS A 15 -19.57 26.59 16.69
N ASN A 16 -18.46 25.90 16.41
CA ASN A 16 -18.34 24.97 15.30
C ASN A 16 -18.34 23.53 15.81
N GLU A 17 -19.53 22.93 15.91
CA GLU A 17 -19.69 21.52 16.27
C GLU A 17 -19.60 20.63 15.03
N SER A 18 -18.72 19.62 15.06
CA SER A 18 -18.53 18.70 13.95
C SER A 18 -19.61 17.62 13.96
N ILE A 19 -20.47 17.61 12.94
CA ILE A 19 -21.57 16.66 12.82
C ILE A 19 -21.21 15.40 12.02
N TYR A 20 -20.17 15.45 11.18
CA TYR A 20 -19.76 14.31 10.34
C TYR A 20 -18.29 14.41 9.90
N THR A 21 -17.64 13.27 9.69
CA THR A 21 -16.30 13.21 9.06
C THR A 21 -16.39 12.38 7.80
N THR A 22 -15.85 12.90 6.69
CA THR A 22 -15.89 12.21 5.41
C THR A 22 -14.52 12.03 4.80
N GLY A 23 -14.39 11.00 3.96
CA GLY A 23 -13.21 10.74 3.16
C GLY A 23 -13.06 11.77 2.06
N ARG A 24 -11.94 12.51 2.09
CA ARG A 24 -11.60 13.52 1.07
C ARG A 24 -11.11 12.90 -0.24
N TYR A 25 -10.58 11.68 -0.17
CA TYR A 25 -9.98 10.96 -1.28
C TYR A 25 -10.52 9.53 -1.34
N PRO A 26 -10.49 8.90 -2.52
CA PRO A 26 -10.77 7.47 -2.64
C PRO A 26 -9.86 6.67 -1.71
N GLY A 27 -10.39 5.56 -1.17
CA GLY A 27 -9.57 4.55 -0.52
C GLY A 27 -8.63 3.90 -1.54
N TYR A 28 -7.48 3.42 -1.07
CA TYR A 28 -6.60 2.59 -1.88
C TYR A 28 -6.11 1.40 -1.07
N SER A 29 -5.94 0.26 -1.75
CA SER A 29 -5.33 -0.94 -1.17
C SER A 29 -4.30 -1.53 -2.13
N ILE A 30 -3.21 -2.03 -1.56
CA ILE A 30 -2.12 -2.68 -2.29
C ILE A 30 -1.99 -4.09 -1.74
N SER A 31 -2.14 -5.09 -2.62
CA SER A 31 -1.91 -6.49 -2.29
C SER A 31 -0.67 -6.97 -3.02
N ASN A 32 0.26 -7.60 -2.30
CA ASN A 32 1.54 -8.04 -2.88
C ASN A 32 1.84 -9.49 -2.47
N VAL A 33 2.17 -10.32 -3.45
CA VAL A 33 2.60 -11.71 -3.28
C VAL A 33 3.94 -11.89 -3.97
N ALA A 34 4.97 -12.25 -3.20
CA ALA A 34 6.34 -12.27 -3.71
C ALA A 34 7.14 -13.53 -3.28
N PRO A 35 6.83 -14.72 -3.82
CA PRO A 35 7.61 -15.92 -3.53
C PRO A 35 9.04 -15.79 -4.08
N PHE A 36 10.00 -16.29 -3.30
CA PHE A 36 11.41 -16.26 -3.68
C PHE A 36 12.07 -17.60 -3.39
N LEU A 37 13.11 -17.88 -4.18
CA LEU A 37 14.02 -19.00 -3.99
C LEU A 37 15.45 -18.46 -4.05
N GLN A 38 16.25 -18.77 -3.03
CA GLN A 38 17.66 -18.45 -2.97
C GLN A 38 18.45 -19.72 -2.68
N SER A 39 19.54 -19.94 -3.40
CA SER A 39 20.46 -21.05 -3.16
C SER A 39 21.90 -20.56 -3.15
N SER A 40 22.74 -21.25 -2.40
CA SER A 40 24.19 -21.08 -2.37
C SER A 40 24.86 -22.43 -2.40
N TYR A 41 25.97 -22.53 -3.13
CA TYR A 41 26.75 -23.74 -3.29
C TYR A 41 28.23 -23.43 -3.15
N ASP A 42 28.92 -24.17 -2.27
CA ASP A 42 30.37 -24.15 -2.18
C ASP A 42 30.93 -24.99 -3.34
N LEU A 43 31.51 -24.33 -4.35
CA LEU A 43 32.19 -25.00 -5.46
C LEU A 43 33.46 -25.70 -4.98
N ASN A 44 34.17 -25.06 -4.04
CA ASN A 44 35.35 -25.56 -3.34
C ASN A 44 35.60 -24.72 -2.08
N ASP A 45 36.70 -24.99 -1.37
CA ASP A 45 37.06 -24.32 -0.11
C ASP A 45 37.23 -22.80 -0.22
N ILE A 46 37.37 -22.27 -1.44
CA ILE A 46 37.62 -20.85 -1.70
C ILE A 46 36.40 -20.19 -2.35
N PHE A 47 35.64 -20.88 -3.20
CA PHE A 47 34.58 -20.26 -3.98
C PHE A 47 33.20 -20.75 -3.56
N THR A 48 32.37 -19.82 -3.08
CA THR A 48 30.93 -20.01 -2.93
C THR A 48 30.20 -19.25 -4.02
N VAL A 49 29.31 -19.91 -4.75
CA VAL A 49 28.39 -19.26 -5.68
C VAL A 49 27.00 -19.19 -5.07
N SER A 50 26.25 -18.16 -5.42
CA SER A 50 24.88 -17.98 -4.98
C SER A 50 24.03 -17.44 -6.11
N GLY A 51 22.75 -17.77 -6.07
CA GLY A 51 21.79 -17.26 -7.02
C GLY A 51 20.38 -17.41 -6.50
N GLY A 52 19.49 -16.64 -7.07
CA GLY A 52 18.12 -16.56 -6.61
C GLY A 52 17.21 -15.92 -7.62
N VAL A 53 15.93 -16.24 -7.45
CA VAL A 53 14.83 -15.72 -8.25
C VAL A 53 13.69 -15.31 -7.32
N ARG A 54 13.04 -14.20 -7.66
CA ARG A 54 11.81 -13.76 -7.03
C ARG A 54 10.78 -13.46 -8.09
N TYR A 55 9.61 -14.07 -7.97
CA TYR A 55 8.42 -13.62 -8.67
C TYR A 55 7.69 -12.65 -7.75
N GLN A 56 7.18 -11.55 -8.28
CA GLN A 56 6.39 -10.58 -7.53
C GLN A 56 5.15 -10.21 -8.33
N TRP A 57 3.99 -10.41 -7.72
CA TRP A 57 2.70 -9.93 -8.21
C TRP A 57 2.19 -8.84 -7.26
N THR A 58 1.79 -7.70 -7.80
CA THR A 58 1.23 -6.58 -7.03
C THR A 58 -0.06 -6.09 -7.68
N GLU A 59 -1.16 -6.07 -6.91
CA GLU A 59 -2.44 -5.47 -7.30
C GLU A 59 -2.65 -4.17 -6.53
N ASN A 60 -2.90 -3.09 -7.27
CA ASN A 60 -3.32 -1.80 -6.73
C ASN A 60 -4.82 -1.62 -7.03
N ARG A 61 -5.62 -1.41 -5.98
CA ARG A 61 -7.04 -1.09 -6.07
C ARG A 61 -7.29 0.32 -5.54
N VAL A 62 -8.08 1.08 -6.28
CA VAL A 62 -8.67 2.35 -5.87
C VAL A 62 -10.16 2.11 -5.70
N ASP A 63 -10.70 2.47 -4.55
CA ASP A 63 -12.11 2.28 -4.23
C ASP A 63 -12.99 3.33 -4.94
N ASP A 64 -14.29 3.06 -5.01
CA ASP A 64 -15.27 4.01 -5.50
C ASP A 64 -15.30 5.28 -4.62
N PHE A 65 -15.55 6.43 -5.23
CA PHE A 65 -15.47 7.72 -4.56
C PHE A 65 -16.64 8.63 -4.86
N VAL A 66 -17.21 9.23 -3.83
CA VAL A 66 -18.23 10.28 -3.94
C VAL A 66 -17.60 11.62 -3.59
N GLY A 67 -17.81 12.64 -4.41
CA GLY A 67 -17.25 13.98 -4.19
C GLY A 67 -17.71 14.63 -2.88
N TYR A 68 -16.88 15.54 -2.37
CA TYR A 68 -17.11 16.22 -1.09
C TYR A 68 -18.46 16.94 -1.00
N ALA A 69 -18.87 17.66 -2.06
CA ALA A 69 -20.13 18.39 -2.08
C ALA A 69 -21.34 17.44 -1.99
N GLN A 70 -21.29 16.32 -2.69
CA GLN A 70 -22.35 15.31 -2.66
C GLN A 70 -22.43 14.63 -1.29
N GLN A 71 -21.29 14.30 -0.68
CA GLN A 71 -21.25 13.78 0.69
C GLN A 71 -21.84 14.77 1.70
N GLN A 72 -21.61 16.08 1.50
CA GLN A 72 -22.14 17.15 2.33
C GLN A 72 -23.66 17.31 2.18
N ASP A 73 -24.18 17.24 0.96
CA ASP A 73 -25.62 17.32 0.72
C ASP A 73 -26.38 16.11 1.29
N ILE A 74 -25.77 14.92 1.25
CA ILE A 74 -26.33 13.72 1.90
C ILE A 74 -26.32 13.88 3.43
N ALA A 75 -25.19 14.33 4.01
CA ALA A 75 -25.07 14.52 5.46
C ALA A 75 -26.03 15.59 6.00
N ASN A 76 -26.33 16.63 5.20
CA ASN A 76 -27.30 17.67 5.55
C ASN A 76 -28.76 17.30 5.23
N GLY A 77 -29.02 16.06 4.78
CA GLY A 77 -30.36 15.59 4.43
C GLY A 77 -30.97 16.23 3.17
N LYS A 78 -30.17 16.97 2.39
CA LYS A 78 -30.59 17.60 1.12
C LYS A 78 -30.64 16.61 -0.04
N ALA A 79 -29.89 15.51 0.05
CA ALA A 79 -29.88 14.41 -0.90
C ALA A 79 -29.98 13.06 -0.16
N ARG A 80 -30.53 12.04 -0.81
CA ARG A 80 -30.63 10.67 -0.25
C ARG A 80 -29.48 9.76 -0.68
N SER A 81 -28.85 10.06 -1.81
CA SER A 81 -27.76 9.29 -2.42
C SER A 81 -26.98 10.14 -3.41
N ALA A 82 -25.83 9.65 -3.84
CA ALA A 82 -25.02 10.23 -4.90
C ALA A 82 -24.36 9.13 -5.72
N ASP A 83 -24.16 9.38 -7.00
CA ASP A 83 -23.41 8.47 -7.87
C ASP A 83 -21.92 8.53 -7.52
N ALA A 84 -21.32 7.36 -7.36
CA ALA A 84 -19.89 7.25 -7.13
C ALA A 84 -19.12 7.27 -8.46
N ILE A 85 -18.00 7.99 -8.46
CA ILE A 85 -16.96 7.83 -9.47
C ILE A 85 -16.35 6.46 -9.23
N LYS A 86 -16.48 5.58 -10.21
CA LYS A 86 -15.98 4.21 -10.09
C LYS A 86 -14.46 4.22 -9.95
N GLY A 87 -14.01 3.49 -8.94
CA GLY A 87 -12.62 3.14 -8.75
C GLY A 87 -12.16 2.13 -9.80
N GLY A 88 -10.96 1.61 -9.60
CA GLY A 88 -10.32 0.72 -10.56
C GLY A 88 -9.28 -0.16 -9.91
N LYS A 89 -8.85 -1.17 -10.65
CA LYS A 89 -7.73 -2.03 -10.26
C LYS A 89 -6.73 -2.13 -11.40
N THR A 90 -5.45 -2.23 -11.03
CA THR A 90 -4.37 -2.55 -11.94
C THR A 90 -3.43 -3.51 -11.25
N ASP A 91 -2.94 -4.50 -11.98
CA ASP A 91 -1.96 -5.46 -11.49
C ASP A 91 -0.69 -5.43 -12.35
N TYR A 92 0.41 -5.80 -11.71
CA TYR A 92 1.73 -5.87 -12.33
C TYR A 92 2.47 -7.12 -11.82
N ASP A 93 3.22 -7.74 -12.72
CA ASP A 93 4.08 -8.86 -12.41
C ASP A 93 5.55 -8.60 -12.81
N ASN A 94 6.47 -9.07 -11.97
CA ASN A 94 7.90 -8.88 -12.15
C ASN A 94 8.68 -10.15 -11.77
N PHE A 95 9.68 -10.49 -12.57
CA PHE A 95 10.73 -11.44 -12.20
C PHE A 95 12.01 -10.69 -11.86
N LEU A 96 12.61 -11.01 -10.72
CA LEU A 96 13.90 -10.50 -10.29
C LEU A 96 14.88 -11.66 -10.12
N PHE A 97 16.11 -11.45 -10.59
CA PHE A 97 17.18 -12.45 -10.51
C PHE A 97 18.38 -11.84 -9.78
N ASN A 98 19.06 -12.65 -8.98
CA ASN A 98 20.36 -12.31 -8.42
C ASN A 98 21.37 -13.44 -8.65
N ALA A 99 22.65 -13.07 -8.70
CA ALA A 99 23.77 -14.01 -8.75
C ALA A 99 24.96 -13.36 -8.03
N GLY A 100 25.75 -14.18 -7.34
CA GLY A 100 26.91 -13.71 -6.59
C GLY A 100 27.98 -14.78 -6.44
N ILE A 101 29.23 -14.35 -6.29
CA ILE A 101 30.38 -15.19 -5.98
C ILE A 101 31.12 -14.60 -4.78
N VAL A 102 31.52 -15.46 -3.86
CA VAL A 102 32.31 -15.09 -2.68
C VAL A 102 33.61 -15.88 -2.72
N ALA A 103 34.73 -15.17 -2.53
CA ALA A 103 36.07 -15.74 -2.39
C ALA A 103 36.72 -15.22 -1.11
N PRO A 104 36.61 -15.94 0.03
CA PRO A 104 37.24 -15.54 1.27
C PRO A 104 38.77 -15.63 1.13
N PRO A 105 39.53 -14.64 1.61
CA PRO A 105 40.99 -14.66 1.55
C PRO A 105 41.63 -15.75 2.43
N ASP A 106 40.91 -16.31 3.40
CA ASP A 106 41.37 -17.44 4.23
C ASP A 106 40.16 -18.15 4.87
N ARG A 107 39.90 -19.41 4.52
CA ARG A 107 39.01 -20.31 5.28
C ARG A 107 39.93 -21.29 6.02
N ALA A 108 40.49 -20.84 7.15
CA ALA A 108 41.11 -21.76 8.09
C ALA A 108 40.10 -22.85 8.44
N SER A 109 40.51 -24.10 8.25
CA SER A 109 39.77 -25.31 8.57
C SER A 109 39.43 -25.35 10.06
N THR A 110 38.32 -24.73 10.46
CA THR A 110 37.73 -24.96 11.78
C THR A 110 37.02 -26.32 11.73
N ASN A 111 37.81 -27.39 11.73
CA ASN A 111 37.37 -28.67 12.25
C ASN A 111 37.11 -28.48 13.74
N LEU A 112 35.83 -28.33 14.10
CA LEU A 112 35.40 -28.46 15.49
C LEU A 112 35.52 -29.94 15.90
N VAL A 113 36.46 -30.19 16.81
CA VAL A 113 36.48 -31.38 17.69
C VAL A 113 35.39 -31.21 18.74
#